data_AF-A0A135SKT0-F1
#
_entry.id   AF-A0A135SKT0-F1
#
_cell.length_a   1.000
_cell.length_b   1.000
_cell.length_c   1.000
_cell.angle_alpha   90.00
_cell.angle_beta   90.00
_cell.angle_gamma   90.00
#
_symmetry.space_group_name_H-M   'P 1'
#
loop_
_entity.id
_entity.type
_entity.pdbx_description
1 polymer ?
#
loop_
_entity_poly.entity_id
_entity_poly.type
_entity_poly.pdbx_seq_one_letter_code
_entity_poly.pdbx_strand_id
1 'polypeptide(L)'
;MQHSIFTNLFLAVSFMSTAAFGKAIEVPAPGPAVVVRQTNPTTPAQSTIMSCGEYSRIANLSTVGANSTYRATFFEASPNGNQFNAEVLDTAILKLPTVIMDRALNEACGNLTALAIQEAANNFSIRTVLQFSNIPPAEPLDTSTHIIFVCAVYIELLLVLPWTSSFIPFPTLHTADNYNIRKMSESKHAIVFGASGLLGWATVEQLLLNYPSTGSFDKVTAVMNRPLSESDSFWPPASPNRPRLQITSGVNLTGTPEDLTSQLKSKVDGIEGVTHVFYFDSAAKLPITVTVFNQGDGDDVAECKTNCGMMQTVVDAVTTLSANLKAFVYSGGTRGYGIYTPGGTFKPPLEESMADNLPEDYARTVAYPWWRKILSKASDGKPWTWSEVCPDAVVGFSPNGSGFSLALHWAQYLSLYAYNHSVGKNSKSDVEVPFPGNQAGYNSLCTPVSSRILGRIAIHSSLHGDKCGGKVINMADREQPTKFSDLWPSLADWFGLVGVGPRENDTAEKPGEYIKKHRQIFEEQGCGRAVTAGVGGGSVQLDSVGYWLSFDRQLSLQRLRSVGFTEERDPVEGWLEAFEKFREAGIIL
;
A
#
# COMPACT_ATOMS: atom_id res chain seq x y z
N MET A 1 -16.57 -54.92 22.45
CA MET A 1 -15.29 -54.45 23.01
C MET A 1 -14.55 -53.48 22.07
N GLN A 2 -15.26 -52.70 21.24
CA GLN A 2 -14.66 -51.70 20.32
C GLN A 2 -15.09 -50.25 20.59
N HIS A 3 -16.22 -50.02 21.27
CA HIS A 3 -16.64 -48.65 21.66
C HIS A 3 -15.94 -48.09 22.92
N SER A 4 -15.29 -48.94 23.73
CA SER A 4 -14.53 -48.50 24.92
C SER A 4 -13.15 -47.93 24.57
N ILE A 5 -12.56 -48.33 23.44
CA ILE A 5 -11.21 -47.92 23.02
C ILE A 5 -11.23 -46.48 22.48
N PHE A 6 -12.26 -46.10 21.70
CA PHE A 6 -12.38 -44.75 21.16
C PHE A 6 -12.68 -43.67 22.21
N THR A 7 -13.41 -44.03 23.28
CA THR A 7 -13.73 -43.09 24.36
C THR A 7 -12.49 -42.80 25.23
N ASN A 8 -11.64 -43.81 25.47
CA ASN A 8 -10.39 -43.64 26.20
C ASN A 8 -9.31 -42.89 25.39
N LEU A 9 -9.33 -42.99 24.06
CA LEU A 9 -8.41 -42.26 23.19
C LEU A 9 -8.74 -40.76 23.12
N PHE A 10 -10.02 -40.39 23.12
CA PHE A 10 -10.44 -38.98 23.18
C PHE A 10 -10.18 -38.32 24.53
N LEU A 11 -10.30 -39.06 25.64
CA LEU A 11 -9.93 -38.54 26.97
C LEU A 11 -8.41 -38.34 27.13
N ALA A 12 -7.59 -39.21 26.53
CA ALA A 12 -6.13 -39.08 26.57
C ALA A 12 -5.60 -37.88 25.77
N VAL A 13 -6.25 -37.53 24.66
CA VAL A 13 -5.90 -36.34 23.86
C VAL A 13 -6.33 -35.04 24.57
N SER A 14 -7.45 -35.06 25.30
CA SER A 14 -7.90 -33.88 26.07
C SER A 14 -7.03 -33.60 27.31
N PHE A 15 -6.40 -34.62 27.90
CA PHE A 15 -5.47 -34.44 29.03
C PHE A 15 -4.05 -33.99 28.61
N MET A 16 -3.63 -34.24 27.36
CA MET A 16 -2.33 -33.77 26.86
C MET A 16 -2.36 -32.33 26.32
N SER A 17 -3.53 -31.78 25.99
CA SER A 17 -3.68 -30.34 25.70
C SER A 17 -3.62 -29.44 26.94
N THR A 18 -3.79 -30.00 28.15
CA THR A 18 -3.70 -29.24 29.41
C THR A 18 -2.33 -29.33 30.11
N ALA A 19 -1.41 -30.18 29.62
CA ALA A 19 -0.07 -30.33 30.21
C ALA A 19 1.01 -29.49 29.51
N ALA A 20 0.71 -28.85 28.38
CA ALA A 20 1.64 -27.96 27.66
C ALA A 20 1.51 -26.46 28.01
N PHE A 21 0.53 -26.09 28.84
CA PHE A 21 0.37 -24.74 29.39
C PHE A 21 0.38 -24.82 30.92
N GLY A 22 1.54 -25.12 31.48
CA GLY A 22 1.72 -25.29 32.92
C GLY A 22 3.12 -24.94 33.37
N LYS A 23 3.58 -23.72 33.12
CA LYS A 23 4.58 -23.08 33.98
C LYS A 23 3.90 -21.95 34.74
N ALA A 24 3.84 -22.16 36.04
CA ALA A 24 3.28 -21.24 37.02
C ALA A 24 3.95 -19.87 36.93
N ILE A 25 3.12 -18.83 36.90
CA ILE A 25 3.49 -17.48 37.31
C ILE A 25 3.59 -17.52 38.83
N GLU A 26 4.82 -17.57 39.37
CA GLU A 26 5.04 -17.21 40.77
C GLU A 26 4.80 -15.71 40.93
N VAL A 27 3.79 -15.37 41.71
CA VAL A 27 3.49 -14.01 42.15
C VAL A 27 4.42 -13.65 43.31
N PRO A 28 5.29 -12.63 43.20
CA PRO A 28 5.92 -12.05 44.38
C PRO A 28 4.89 -11.17 45.11
N ALA A 29 4.88 -11.29 46.44
CA ALA A 29 4.05 -10.57 47.40
C ALA A 29 4.08 -9.03 47.24
N PRO A 30 3.05 -8.29 47.73
CA PRO A 30 2.89 -6.88 47.45
C PRO A 30 3.97 -6.04 48.15
N GLY A 31 4.85 -5.45 47.35
CA GLY A 31 5.77 -4.38 47.79
C GLY A 31 5.00 -3.08 48.05
N PRO A 32 5.49 -2.20 48.94
CA PRO A 32 4.74 -1.08 49.47
C PRO A 32 4.37 -0.06 48.38
N ALA A 33 3.16 0.49 48.51
CA ALA A 33 2.59 1.51 47.64
C ALA A 33 3.61 2.63 47.34
N VAL A 34 3.91 2.83 46.06
CA VAL A 34 4.66 4.01 45.62
C VAL A 34 3.72 5.20 45.72
N VAL A 35 3.92 5.96 46.79
CA VAL A 35 3.34 7.28 47.01
C VAL A 35 3.71 8.17 45.82
N VAL A 36 2.68 8.66 45.11
CA VAL A 36 2.83 9.73 44.12
C VAL A 36 3.35 10.96 44.87
N ARG A 37 4.65 11.25 44.75
CA ARG A 37 5.19 12.57 45.10
C ARG A 37 4.69 13.55 44.06
N GLN A 38 3.69 14.33 44.44
CA GLN A 38 3.34 15.59 43.78
C GLN A 38 4.59 16.46 43.68
N THR A 39 4.99 16.84 42.48
CA THR A 39 5.77 18.06 42.26
C THR A 39 4.81 19.12 41.72
N ASN A 40 4.62 20.15 42.53
CA ASN A 40 3.86 21.36 42.22
C ASN A 40 4.43 22.12 41.00
N PRO A 41 3.62 22.98 40.36
CA PRO A 41 3.86 23.48 39.01
C PRO A 41 4.93 24.57 38.99
N THR A 42 5.85 24.47 38.02
CA THR A 42 6.77 25.55 37.70
C THR A 42 6.31 26.26 36.43
N THR A 43 6.15 27.57 36.60
CA THR A 43 5.76 28.65 35.67
C THR A 43 6.61 28.68 34.38
N PRO A 44 6.13 29.30 33.27
CA PRO A 44 6.64 29.08 31.92
C PRO A 44 7.84 29.95 31.53
N ALA A 45 8.48 29.53 30.44
CA ALA A 45 9.52 30.18 29.64
C ALA A 45 10.99 29.92 30.04
N GLN A 46 11.59 28.92 29.39
CA GLN A 46 12.99 28.93 28.96
C GLN A 46 13.14 28.02 27.73
N SER A 47 13.68 28.57 26.65
CA SER A 47 14.12 27.83 25.46
C SER A 47 15.20 26.83 25.87
N THR A 48 14.84 25.55 26.03
CA THR A 48 15.79 24.48 26.32
C THR A 48 16.58 24.15 25.06
N ILE A 49 17.82 24.60 25.00
CA ILE A 49 18.82 24.09 24.06
C ILE A 49 19.01 22.60 24.42
N MET A 50 18.76 21.70 23.47
CA MET A 50 18.90 20.26 23.66
C MET A 50 20.34 19.91 24.06
N SER A 51 20.52 19.05 25.05
CA SER A 51 21.86 18.64 25.50
C SER A 51 22.44 17.52 24.63
N CYS A 52 23.77 17.39 24.57
CA CYS A 52 24.42 16.24 23.89
C CYS A 52 23.97 14.88 24.47
N GLY A 53 23.61 14.83 25.75
CA GLY A 53 23.07 13.63 26.39
C GLY A 53 21.68 13.26 25.85
N GLU A 54 20.81 14.25 25.63
CA GLU A 54 19.51 14.04 25.01
C GLU A 54 19.63 13.64 23.54
N TYR A 55 20.56 14.25 22.80
CA TYR A 55 20.88 13.82 21.44
C TYR A 55 21.34 12.36 21.43
N SER A 56 22.33 11.99 22.25
CA SER A 56 22.80 10.60 22.36
C SER A 56 21.68 9.62 22.66
N ARG A 57 20.77 9.97 23.58
CA ARG A 57 19.63 9.13 23.95
C ARG A 57 18.65 8.96 22.78
N ILE A 58 18.30 10.05 22.09
CA ILE A 58 17.41 10.01 20.93
C ILE A 58 18.05 9.19 19.80
N ALA A 59 19.33 9.40 19.52
CA ALA A 59 20.08 8.65 18.51
C ALA A 59 20.10 7.14 18.81
N ASN A 60 20.46 6.73 20.02
CA ASN A 60 20.52 5.31 20.41
C ASN A 60 19.14 4.62 20.37
N LEU A 61 18.10 5.26 20.91
CA LEU A 61 16.74 4.72 20.88
C LEU A 61 16.21 4.62 19.45
N SER A 62 16.50 5.59 18.60
CA SER A 62 16.05 5.58 17.20
C SER A 62 16.77 4.51 16.39
N THR A 63 18.08 4.33 16.58
CA THR A 63 18.86 3.27 15.93
C THR A 63 18.31 1.88 16.28
N VAL A 64 18.01 1.65 17.57
CA VAL A 64 17.42 0.38 18.01
C VAL A 64 15.99 0.22 17.53
N GLY A 65 15.21 1.30 17.52
CA GLY A 65 13.82 1.28 17.06
C GLY A 65 13.65 1.08 15.56
N ALA A 66 14.58 1.57 14.74
CA ALA A 66 14.54 1.48 13.28
C ALA A 66 15.09 0.16 12.73
N ASN A 67 15.85 -0.60 13.53
CA ASN A 67 16.37 -1.92 13.15
C ASN A 67 15.51 -3.04 13.75
N SER A 68 14.88 -3.85 12.91
CA SER A 68 13.97 -4.91 13.36
C SER A 68 14.62 -5.93 14.30
N THR A 69 15.91 -6.22 14.10
CA THR A 69 16.67 -7.16 14.92
C THR A 69 16.92 -6.59 16.31
N TYR A 70 17.47 -5.37 16.40
CA TYR A 70 17.70 -4.71 17.68
C TYR A 70 16.40 -4.45 18.44
N ARG A 71 15.33 -4.07 17.72
CA ARG A 71 14.00 -3.83 18.27
C ARG A 71 13.39 -5.09 18.88
N ALA A 72 13.44 -6.22 18.16
CA ALA A 72 12.94 -7.50 18.66
C ALA A 72 13.71 -7.94 19.92
N THR A 73 15.03 -7.86 19.87
CA THR A 73 15.90 -8.18 21.01
C THR A 73 15.66 -7.25 22.21
N PHE A 74 15.40 -5.96 21.98
CA PHE A 74 15.04 -5.02 23.04
C PHE A 74 13.67 -5.34 23.67
N PHE A 75 12.68 -5.72 22.87
CA PHE A 75 11.36 -6.12 23.38
C PHE A 75 11.42 -7.39 24.21
N GLU A 76 12.28 -8.33 23.82
CA GLU A 76 12.50 -9.56 24.57
C GLU A 76 13.25 -9.31 25.89
N ALA A 77 14.23 -8.41 25.90
CA ALA A 77 15.05 -8.12 27.08
C ALA A 77 14.42 -7.13 28.07
N SER A 78 13.53 -6.25 27.62
CA SER A 78 12.94 -5.20 28.46
C SER A 78 11.80 -5.74 29.33
N PRO A 79 11.81 -5.48 30.65
CA PRO A 79 10.72 -5.89 31.54
C PRO A 79 9.47 -5.02 31.38
N ASN A 80 9.57 -3.90 30.65
CA ASN A 80 8.42 -3.04 30.37
C ASN A 80 7.63 -3.66 29.22
N GLY A 81 6.30 -3.66 29.29
CA GLY A 81 5.47 -4.29 28.24
C GLY A 81 5.74 -3.75 26.82
N ASN A 82 5.49 -4.59 25.81
CA ASN A 82 5.80 -4.28 24.40
C ASN A 82 5.20 -2.96 23.90
N GLN A 83 4.02 -2.58 24.37
CA GLN A 83 3.37 -1.33 23.99
C GLN A 83 4.16 -0.10 24.49
N PHE A 84 4.61 -0.12 25.75
CA PHE A 84 5.43 0.95 26.32
C PHE A 84 6.80 1.03 25.63
N ASN A 85 7.44 -0.12 25.38
CA ASN A 85 8.71 -0.16 24.67
C ASN A 85 8.58 0.39 23.23
N ALA A 86 7.51 0.04 22.53
CA ALA A 86 7.23 0.56 21.20
C ALA A 86 7.07 2.09 21.23
N GLU A 87 6.27 2.62 22.16
CA GLU A 87 6.05 4.06 22.30
C GLU A 87 7.36 4.83 22.57
N VAL A 88 8.24 4.30 23.42
CA VAL A 88 9.55 4.91 23.71
C VAL A 88 10.44 4.97 22.47
N LEU A 89 10.52 3.88 21.70
CA LEU A 89 11.33 3.82 20.49
C LEU A 89 10.74 4.70 19.37
N ASP A 90 9.43 4.64 19.18
CA ASP A 90 8.72 5.37 18.12
C ASP A 90 8.75 6.88 18.39
N THR A 91 8.65 7.30 19.66
CA THR A 91 8.83 8.71 20.05
C THR A 91 10.24 9.21 19.75
N ALA A 92 11.27 8.39 19.97
CA ALA A 92 12.64 8.76 19.63
C ALA A 92 12.84 8.89 18.12
N ILE A 93 12.32 7.93 17.33
CA ILE A 93 12.36 7.96 15.86
C ILE A 93 11.72 9.24 15.32
N LEU A 94 10.57 9.64 15.86
CA LEU A 94 9.87 10.87 15.45
C LEU A 94 10.66 12.14 15.80
N LYS A 95 11.44 12.14 16.88
CA LYS A 95 12.24 13.28 17.31
C LYS A 95 13.57 13.39 16.57
N LEU A 96 14.17 12.27 16.16
CA LEU A 96 15.50 12.22 15.56
C LEU A 96 15.74 13.23 14.42
N PRO A 97 14.80 13.47 13.48
CA PRO A 97 15.00 14.44 12.41
C PRO A 97 15.26 15.86 12.93
N THR A 98 14.57 16.29 14.00
CA THR A 98 14.77 17.62 14.60
C THR A 98 16.15 17.78 15.25
N VAL A 99 16.78 16.67 15.64
CA VAL A 99 18.09 16.65 16.30
C VAL A 99 19.23 16.60 15.29
N ILE A 100 19.07 15.78 14.23
CA ILE A 100 20.06 15.68 13.15
C ILE A 100 20.15 17.00 12.37
N MET A 101 19.05 17.74 12.26
CA MET A 101 19.00 19.00 11.51
C MET A 101 19.46 20.22 12.33
N ASP A 102 19.72 20.08 13.63
CA ASP A 102 20.23 21.17 14.46
C ASP A 102 21.74 21.33 14.26
N ARG A 103 22.13 22.32 13.44
CA ARG A 103 23.52 22.59 13.11
C ARG A 103 24.36 22.97 14.34
N ALA A 104 23.81 23.77 15.25
CA ALA A 104 24.54 24.19 16.45
C ALA A 104 24.77 23.01 17.39
N LEU A 105 23.79 22.10 17.49
CA LEU A 105 23.90 20.88 18.28
C LEU A 105 24.89 19.88 17.68
N ASN A 106 24.90 19.70 16.36
CA ASN A 106 25.87 18.81 15.69
C ASN A 106 27.30 19.38 15.72
N GLU A 107 27.46 20.71 15.65
CA GLU A 107 28.76 21.36 15.86
C GLU A 107 29.26 21.21 17.30
N ALA A 108 28.36 21.23 18.29
CA ALA A 108 28.71 21.07 19.71
C ALA A 108 28.95 19.61 20.14
N CYS A 109 28.17 18.66 19.62
CA CYS A 109 28.14 17.27 20.10
C CYS A 109 28.76 16.26 19.12
N GLY A 110 29.02 16.67 17.88
CA GLY A 110 29.38 15.77 16.78
C GLY A 110 28.18 14.97 16.25
N ASN A 111 28.44 14.10 15.28
CA ASN A 111 27.42 13.24 14.67
C ASN A 111 27.14 12.01 15.56
N LEU A 112 26.37 12.22 16.63
CA LEU A 112 26.01 11.16 17.57
C LEU A 112 25.08 10.10 16.96
N THR A 113 24.42 10.39 15.85
CA THR A 113 23.62 9.41 15.09
C THR A 113 24.52 8.37 14.42
N ALA A 114 25.57 8.81 13.73
CA ALA A 114 26.54 7.91 13.12
C ALA A 114 27.24 7.04 14.18
N LEU A 115 27.59 7.64 15.32
CA LEU A 115 28.14 6.93 16.46
C LEU A 115 27.16 5.88 17.01
N ALA A 116 25.88 6.23 17.17
CA ALA A 116 24.86 5.30 17.65
C ALA A 116 24.67 4.10 16.71
N ILE A 117 24.72 4.29 15.39
CA ILE A 117 24.64 3.20 14.40
C ILE A 117 25.83 2.24 14.53
N GLN A 118 27.04 2.78 14.64
CA GLN A 118 28.26 2.00 14.78
C GLN A 118 28.30 1.24 16.11
N GLU A 119 28.00 1.93 17.22
CA GLU A 119 28.02 1.33 18.54
C GLU A 119 26.88 0.33 18.76
N ALA A 120 25.72 0.51 18.11
CA ALA A 120 24.67 -0.51 18.14
C ALA A 120 25.14 -1.83 17.52
N ALA A 121 25.88 -1.79 16.41
CA ALA A 121 26.45 -3.00 15.79
C ALA A 121 27.52 -3.65 16.69
N ASN A 122 28.42 -2.85 17.26
CA ASN A 122 29.44 -3.33 18.19
C ASN A 122 28.82 -3.96 19.45
N ASN A 123 27.87 -3.27 20.08
CA ASN A 123 27.17 -3.75 21.27
C ASN A 123 26.39 -5.02 20.99
N PHE A 124 25.75 -5.13 19.83
CA PHE A 124 25.03 -6.34 19.46
C PHE A 124 25.95 -7.55 19.29
N SER A 125 27.17 -7.34 18.77
CA SER A 125 28.17 -8.40 18.63
C SER A 125 28.60 -9.02 19.98
N ILE A 126 28.48 -8.25 21.08
CA ILE A 126 28.74 -8.69 22.45
C ILE A 126 27.44 -8.88 23.26
N ARG A 127 26.31 -9.13 22.57
CA ARG A 127 25.00 -9.46 23.17
C ARG A 127 24.43 -8.37 24.09
N THR A 128 24.58 -7.12 23.65
CA THR A 128 24.06 -5.94 24.35
C THR A 128 23.16 -5.13 23.41
N VAL A 129 21.99 -4.70 23.90
CA VAL A 129 21.09 -3.76 23.24
C VAL A 129 20.65 -2.70 24.25
N LEU A 130 20.96 -1.43 23.96
CA LEU A 130 20.77 -0.31 24.88
C LEU A 130 21.36 -0.64 26.28
N GLN A 131 20.56 -0.55 27.34
CA GLN A 131 20.97 -0.84 28.70
C GLN A 131 20.98 -2.34 29.07
N PHE A 132 20.58 -3.23 28.15
CA PHE A 132 20.45 -4.66 28.43
C PHE A 132 21.64 -5.43 27.87
N SER A 133 22.39 -6.10 28.75
CA SER A 133 23.55 -6.93 28.41
C SER A 133 23.32 -8.39 28.77
N ASN A 134 24.16 -9.29 28.24
CA ASN A 134 24.08 -10.74 28.46
C ASN A 134 22.79 -11.37 27.92
N ILE A 135 22.25 -10.83 26.83
CA ILE A 135 21.02 -11.36 26.23
C ILE A 135 21.31 -12.77 25.70
N PRO A 136 20.55 -13.80 26.12
CA PRO A 136 20.80 -15.16 25.69
C PRO A 136 20.62 -15.28 24.17
N PRO A 137 21.42 -16.10 23.48
CA PRO A 137 21.18 -16.40 22.07
C PRO A 137 19.79 -17.03 21.95
N ALA A 138 19.04 -16.66 20.92
CA ALA A 138 17.79 -17.32 20.59
C ALA A 138 18.05 -18.83 20.52
N GLU A 139 17.35 -19.61 21.36
CA GLU A 139 17.49 -21.06 21.30
C GLU A 139 17.12 -21.51 19.88
N PRO A 140 17.97 -22.31 19.21
CA PRO A 140 17.58 -22.91 17.95
C PRO A 140 16.31 -23.74 18.23
N LEU A 141 15.28 -23.55 17.40
CA LEU A 141 14.09 -24.39 17.42
C LEU A 141 14.53 -25.86 17.46
N ASP A 142 14.21 -26.57 18.54
CA ASP A 142 14.47 -28.00 18.67
C ASP A 142 13.62 -28.77 17.65
N THR A 143 14.20 -29.00 16.48
CA THR A 143 13.61 -29.79 15.41
C THR A 143 14.02 -31.26 15.48
N SER A 144 14.35 -31.82 16.64
CA SER A 144 15.06 -33.11 16.66
C SER A 144 14.26 -34.35 17.06
N THR A 145 12.99 -34.28 17.47
CA THR A 145 12.25 -35.53 17.79
C THR A 145 10.73 -35.47 17.59
N HIS A 146 10.11 -34.32 17.82
CA HIS A 146 8.65 -34.20 17.77
C HIS A 146 8.06 -34.25 16.35
N ILE A 147 8.74 -33.67 15.36
CA ILE A 147 8.30 -33.68 13.95
C ILE A 147 8.41 -35.10 13.35
N ILE A 148 9.45 -35.86 13.73
CA ILE A 148 9.63 -37.23 13.25
C ILE A 148 8.49 -38.13 13.74
N PHE A 149 8.09 -37.98 15.01
CA PHE A 149 6.97 -38.73 15.58
C PHE A 149 5.64 -38.37 14.92
N VAL A 150 5.38 -37.08 14.68
CA VAL A 150 4.14 -36.62 14.04
C VAL A 150 4.07 -37.11 12.58
N CYS A 151 5.19 -37.06 11.84
CA CYS A 151 5.25 -37.56 10.46
C CYS A 151 5.10 -39.09 10.40
N ALA A 152 5.70 -39.84 11.32
CA ALA A 152 5.57 -41.29 11.37
C ALA A 152 4.14 -41.74 11.66
N VAL A 153 3.46 -41.08 12.60
CA VAL A 153 2.04 -41.35 12.91
C VAL A 153 1.13 -41.00 11.73
N TYR A 154 1.44 -39.95 10.98
CA TYR A 154 0.66 -39.56 9.80
C TYR A 154 0.84 -40.54 8.62
N ILE A 155 2.05 -41.09 8.47
CA ILE A 155 2.36 -42.10 7.44
C ILE A 155 1.70 -43.44 7.76
N GLU A 156 1.68 -43.88 9.03
CA GLU A 156 0.94 -45.10 9.41
C GLU A 156 -0.58 -44.93 9.27
N LEU A 157 -1.14 -43.74 9.56
CA LEU A 157 -2.57 -43.48 9.34
C LEU A 157 -2.98 -43.56 7.86
N LEU A 158 -2.06 -43.19 6.94
CA LEU A 158 -2.29 -43.26 5.49
C LEU A 158 -2.17 -44.70 4.93
N LEU A 159 -1.45 -45.59 5.60
CA LEU A 159 -1.23 -46.97 5.16
C LEU A 159 -2.31 -47.96 5.63
N VAL A 160 -3.14 -47.57 6.63
CA VAL A 160 -4.16 -48.46 7.23
C VAL A 160 -5.58 -48.22 6.68
N LEU A 161 -5.78 -47.24 5.79
CA LEU A 161 -7.07 -47.05 5.12
C LEU A 161 -7.20 -47.95 3.88
N PRO A 162 -8.16 -48.89 3.82
CA PRO A 162 -8.34 -49.75 2.66
C PRO A 162 -8.91 -48.94 1.48
N TRP A 163 -8.15 -48.87 0.40
CA TRP A 163 -8.60 -48.37 -0.89
C TRP A 163 -9.66 -49.33 -1.46
N THR A 164 -10.95 -48.99 -1.34
CA THR A 164 -12.01 -49.72 -2.04
C THR A 164 -12.08 -49.25 -3.49
N SER A 165 -11.58 -50.06 -4.41
CA SER A 165 -11.72 -49.89 -5.85
C SER A 165 -13.18 -50.13 -6.26
N SER A 166 -13.89 -49.08 -6.71
CA SER A 166 -15.18 -49.24 -7.40
C SER A 166 -15.00 -48.88 -8.87
N PHE A 167 -15.00 -49.91 -9.70
CA PHE A 167 -15.09 -49.83 -11.16
C PHE A 167 -16.46 -49.25 -11.57
N ILE A 168 -16.46 -48.24 -12.44
CA ILE A 168 -17.63 -47.81 -13.21
C ILE A 168 -17.33 -48.10 -14.68
N PRO A 169 -18.21 -48.81 -15.43
CA PRO A 169 -17.93 -49.15 -16.82
C PRO A 169 -18.24 -48.00 -17.78
N PHE A 170 -17.40 -47.89 -18.82
CA PHE A 170 -17.55 -47.02 -19.98
C PHE A 170 -18.89 -47.25 -20.72
N PRO A 171 -19.55 -46.20 -21.25
CA PRO A 171 -20.48 -46.35 -22.36
C PRO A 171 -19.75 -46.21 -23.70
N THR A 172 -20.11 -47.12 -24.59
CA THR A 172 -19.71 -47.28 -25.98
C THR A 172 -20.16 -46.13 -26.89
N LEU A 173 -19.36 -45.88 -27.92
CA LEU A 173 -19.63 -44.98 -29.04
C LEU A 173 -20.97 -45.26 -29.72
N HIS A 174 -21.75 -44.20 -29.96
CA HIS A 174 -22.63 -44.11 -31.13
C HIS A 174 -22.56 -42.71 -31.75
N THR A 175 -22.06 -42.70 -32.98
CA THR A 175 -22.42 -41.87 -34.16
C THR A 175 -22.72 -40.37 -33.99
N ALA A 176 -21.82 -39.60 -34.61
CA ALA A 176 -21.95 -38.29 -35.26
C ALA A 176 -23.30 -37.56 -35.15
N ASP A 177 -23.28 -36.37 -34.54
CA ASP A 177 -24.05 -35.22 -35.01
C ASP A 177 -23.42 -33.87 -34.58
N ASN A 178 -23.17 -33.05 -35.60
CA ASN A 178 -23.06 -31.58 -35.64
C ASN A 178 -22.14 -30.85 -34.64
N TYR A 179 -20.92 -30.63 -35.14
CA TYR A 179 -20.01 -29.54 -34.80
C TYR A 179 -20.74 -28.19 -34.61
N ASN A 180 -20.87 -27.75 -33.36
CA ASN A 180 -20.84 -26.33 -33.02
C ASN A 180 -19.45 -26.05 -32.44
N ILE A 181 -18.53 -25.58 -33.28
CA ILE A 181 -17.27 -24.98 -32.80
C ILE A 181 -17.65 -23.68 -32.10
N ARG A 182 -18.07 -23.75 -30.84
CA ARG A 182 -17.80 -22.65 -29.93
C ARG A 182 -16.29 -22.60 -29.82
N LYS A 183 -15.69 -21.57 -30.40
CA LYS A 183 -14.32 -21.13 -30.08
C LYS A 183 -14.27 -21.10 -28.55
N MET A 184 -13.65 -22.08 -27.90
CA MET A 184 -13.37 -21.97 -26.47
C MET A 184 -12.47 -20.74 -26.36
N SER A 185 -12.96 -19.66 -25.77
CA SER A 185 -12.09 -18.53 -25.48
C SER A 185 -10.97 -19.06 -24.58
N GLU A 186 -9.71 -18.71 -24.90
CA GLU A 186 -8.60 -19.02 -24.00
C GLU A 186 -8.95 -18.50 -22.61
N SER A 187 -8.91 -19.38 -21.60
CA SER A 187 -9.23 -19.03 -20.22
C SER A 187 -8.24 -17.97 -19.73
N LYS A 188 -8.71 -16.78 -19.37
CA LYS A 188 -7.83 -15.69 -18.91
C LYS A 188 -7.84 -15.57 -17.39
N HIS A 189 -6.68 -15.79 -16.80
CA HIS A 189 -6.40 -15.54 -15.39
C HIS A 189 -5.58 -14.26 -15.23
N ALA A 190 -6.16 -13.26 -14.53
CA ALA A 190 -5.49 -12.04 -14.12
C ALA A 190 -4.92 -12.17 -12.71
N ILE A 191 -3.68 -11.73 -12.49
CA ILE A 191 -3.08 -11.56 -11.17
C ILE A 191 -2.78 -10.07 -10.94
N VAL A 192 -3.22 -9.52 -9.80
CA VAL A 192 -3.07 -8.09 -9.47
C VAL A 192 -2.22 -7.96 -8.21
N PHE A 193 -1.00 -7.45 -8.34
CA PHE A 193 -0.13 -7.10 -7.22
C PHE A 193 -0.43 -5.69 -6.73
N GLY A 194 -0.45 -5.51 -5.40
CA GLY A 194 -0.90 -4.24 -4.79
C GLY A 194 -2.42 -4.07 -4.84
N ALA A 195 -3.18 -5.18 -4.83
CA ALA A 195 -4.63 -5.16 -5.10
C ALA A 195 -5.45 -4.34 -4.08
N SER A 196 -4.98 -4.15 -2.85
CA SER A 196 -5.66 -3.30 -1.85
C SER A 196 -5.25 -1.82 -1.92
N GLY A 197 -4.26 -1.48 -2.76
CA GLY A 197 -3.87 -0.10 -3.06
C GLY A 197 -4.79 0.54 -4.10
N LEU A 198 -4.74 1.86 -4.23
CA LEU A 198 -5.65 2.66 -5.05
C LEU A 198 -5.84 2.16 -6.49
N LEU A 199 -4.73 1.84 -7.18
CA LEU A 199 -4.73 1.39 -8.57
C LEU A 199 -5.11 -0.08 -8.71
N GLY A 200 -4.60 -0.92 -7.81
CA GLY A 200 -4.92 -2.34 -7.76
C GLY A 200 -6.40 -2.57 -7.46
N TRP A 201 -6.95 -1.82 -6.51
CA TRP A 201 -8.35 -1.92 -6.12
C TRP A 201 -9.27 -1.56 -7.29
N ALA A 202 -8.96 -0.45 -7.96
CA ALA A 202 -9.68 0.01 -9.15
C ALA A 202 -9.66 -1.02 -10.29
N THR A 203 -8.51 -1.65 -10.53
CA THR A 203 -8.37 -2.66 -11.59
C THR A 203 -9.11 -3.94 -11.24
N VAL A 204 -9.02 -4.42 -9.99
CA VAL A 204 -9.78 -5.59 -9.54
C VAL A 204 -11.29 -5.32 -9.64
N GLU A 205 -11.76 -4.13 -9.25
CA GLU A 205 -13.18 -3.77 -9.39
C GLU A 205 -13.64 -3.92 -10.85
N GLN A 206 -12.92 -3.33 -11.80
CA GLN A 206 -13.33 -3.39 -13.22
C GLN A 206 -13.21 -4.80 -13.81
N LEU A 207 -12.21 -5.60 -13.40
CA LEU A 207 -12.12 -7.02 -13.76
C LEU A 207 -13.36 -7.79 -13.27
N LEU A 208 -13.76 -7.58 -12.02
CA LEU A 208 -14.91 -8.26 -11.42
C LEU A 208 -16.26 -7.77 -11.97
N LEU A 209 -16.32 -6.54 -12.46
CA LEU A 209 -17.45 -6.01 -13.23
C LEU A 209 -17.50 -6.51 -14.68
N ASN A 210 -16.67 -7.50 -15.04
CA ASN A 210 -16.59 -8.09 -16.38
C ASN A 210 -16.19 -7.09 -17.46
N TYR A 211 -15.41 -6.05 -17.17
CA TYR A 211 -14.94 -5.17 -18.24
C TYR A 211 -13.93 -5.93 -19.16
N PRO A 212 -14.00 -5.76 -20.49
CA PRO A 212 -14.99 -5.00 -21.27
C PRO A 212 -16.33 -5.73 -21.51
N SER A 213 -16.36 -7.06 -21.43
CA SER A 213 -17.59 -7.86 -21.50
C SER A 213 -17.51 -9.14 -20.65
N THR A 214 -18.66 -9.73 -20.34
CA THR A 214 -18.73 -11.04 -19.66
C THR A 214 -17.82 -12.08 -20.32
N GLY A 215 -17.07 -12.83 -19.51
CA GLY A 215 -16.10 -13.83 -19.99
C GLY A 215 -14.79 -13.24 -20.52
N SER A 216 -14.52 -11.95 -20.30
CA SER A 216 -13.22 -11.36 -20.63
C SER A 216 -12.09 -11.99 -19.81
N PHE A 217 -12.36 -12.27 -18.54
CA PHE A 217 -11.51 -12.99 -17.59
C PHE A 217 -12.33 -14.02 -16.84
N ASP A 218 -11.76 -15.19 -16.57
CA ASP A 218 -12.41 -16.28 -15.84
C ASP A 218 -12.01 -16.28 -14.37
N LYS A 219 -10.79 -15.79 -14.09
CA LYS A 219 -10.20 -15.76 -12.76
C LYS A 219 -9.43 -14.46 -12.51
N VAL A 220 -9.56 -13.94 -11.30
CA VAL A 220 -8.79 -12.82 -10.77
C VAL A 220 -8.14 -13.26 -9.45
N THR A 221 -6.82 -13.14 -9.34
CA THR A 221 -6.10 -13.28 -8.08
C THR A 221 -5.63 -11.91 -7.61
N ALA A 222 -6.20 -11.43 -6.50
CA ALA A 222 -5.83 -10.19 -5.84
C ALA A 222 -4.71 -10.48 -4.81
N VAL A 223 -3.50 -9.98 -5.06
CA VAL A 223 -2.31 -10.21 -4.23
C VAL A 223 -1.98 -8.95 -3.42
N MET A 224 -1.73 -9.14 -2.12
CA MET A 224 -1.38 -8.07 -1.19
C MET A 224 -0.56 -8.59 -0.01
N ASN A 225 0.13 -7.69 0.68
CA ASN A 225 0.86 -8.05 1.89
C ASN A 225 -0.06 -8.14 3.12
N ARG A 226 -0.84 -7.09 3.38
CA ARG A 226 -1.73 -7.02 4.55
C ARG A 226 -3.03 -7.79 4.32
N PRO A 227 -3.58 -8.50 5.32
CA PRO A 227 -4.86 -9.18 5.19
C PRO A 227 -5.99 -8.22 4.76
N LEU A 228 -6.89 -8.71 3.91
CA LEU A 228 -8.13 -8.03 3.52
C LEU A 228 -9.19 -9.08 3.25
N SER A 229 -10.36 -8.99 3.88
CA SER A 229 -11.49 -9.86 3.57
C SER A 229 -12.20 -9.38 2.30
N GLU A 230 -12.96 -10.25 1.63
CA GLU A 230 -13.74 -9.84 0.46
C GLU A 230 -14.82 -8.80 0.84
N SER A 231 -15.47 -8.93 1.99
CA SER A 231 -16.45 -7.94 2.45
C SER A 231 -15.82 -6.58 2.73
N ASP A 232 -14.65 -6.57 3.39
CA ASP A 232 -13.95 -5.32 3.73
C ASP A 232 -13.26 -4.69 2.52
N SER A 233 -13.21 -5.41 1.38
CA SER A 233 -12.65 -4.90 0.14
C SER A 233 -13.59 -3.92 -0.57
N PHE A 234 -14.90 -3.98 -0.35
CA PHE A 234 -15.90 -3.21 -1.11
C PHE A 234 -15.88 -3.49 -2.63
N TRP A 235 -15.30 -4.62 -3.05
CA TRP A 235 -15.45 -5.10 -4.42
C TRP A 235 -16.86 -5.64 -4.68
N PRO A 236 -17.27 -5.71 -5.97
CA PRO A 236 -18.57 -6.25 -6.33
C PRO A 236 -18.79 -7.65 -5.74
N PRO A 237 -19.96 -7.94 -5.16
CA PRO A 237 -20.25 -9.24 -4.57
C PRO A 237 -20.28 -10.35 -5.61
N ALA A 238 -20.22 -11.61 -5.17
CA ALA A 238 -20.27 -12.77 -6.05
C ALA A 238 -21.57 -12.78 -6.87
N SER A 239 -21.45 -13.07 -8.17
CA SER A 239 -22.58 -13.28 -9.07
C SER A 239 -22.24 -14.36 -10.10
N PRO A 240 -23.22 -15.03 -10.74
CA PRO A 240 -22.98 -16.16 -11.65
C PRO A 240 -22.03 -15.85 -12.81
N ASN A 241 -21.99 -14.59 -13.25
CA ASN A 241 -21.19 -14.15 -14.38
C ASN A 241 -19.90 -13.43 -13.94
N ARG A 242 -19.66 -13.25 -12.63
CA ARG A 242 -18.45 -12.58 -12.12
C ARG A 242 -17.26 -13.54 -12.20
N PRO A 243 -16.07 -13.08 -12.63
CA PRO A 243 -14.86 -13.90 -12.60
C PRO A 243 -14.56 -14.41 -11.18
N ARG A 244 -14.02 -15.63 -11.07
CA ARG A 244 -13.66 -16.20 -9.76
C ARG A 244 -12.57 -15.35 -9.11
N LEU A 245 -12.85 -14.79 -7.95
CA LEU A 245 -11.87 -14.06 -7.15
C LEU A 245 -11.13 -15.00 -6.20
N GLN A 246 -9.80 -14.89 -6.15
CA GLN A 246 -8.95 -15.39 -5.07
C GLN A 246 -8.24 -14.20 -4.41
N ILE A 247 -8.32 -14.09 -3.09
CA ILE A 247 -7.58 -13.10 -2.32
C ILE A 247 -6.37 -13.80 -1.69
N THR A 248 -5.17 -13.32 -2.00
CA THR A 248 -3.90 -13.88 -1.52
C THR A 248 -3.15 -12.83 -0.71
N SER A 249 -3.15 -13.00 0.61
CA SER A 249 -2.48 -12.11 1.57
C SER A 249 -1.11 -12.63 2.05
N GLY A 250 -0.33 -11.75 2.67
CA GLY A 250 0.98 -12.08 3.23
C GLY A 250 2.03 -12.38 2.16
N VAL A 251 1.89 -11.82 0.96
CA VAL A 251 2.92 -11.92 -0.09
C VAL A 251 3.90 -10.77 0.09
N ASN A 252 5.19 -11.09 0.17
CA ASN A 252 6.26 -10.10 0.26
C ASN A 252 7.01 -10.00 -1.08
N LEU A 253 6.94 -8.82 -1.71
CA LEU A 253 7.60 -8.54 -2.98
C LEU A 253 9.05 -8.05 -2.83
N THR A 254 9.50 -7.75 -1.60
CA THR A 254 10.88 -7.29 -1.33
C THR A 254 11.84 -8.44 -1.03
N GLY A 255 11.37 -9.69 -1.08
CA GLY A 255 12.20 -10.88 -0.89
C GLY A 255 12.99 -11.25 -2.14
N THR A 256 13.57 -12.45 -2.12
CA THR A 256 14.26 -13.01 -3.29
C THR A 256 13.26 -13.54 -4.34
N PRO A 257 13.66 -13.68 -5.62
CA PRO A 257 12.86 -14.36 -6.64
C PRO A 257 12.42 -15.77 -6.23
N GLU A 258 13.28 -16.53 -5.56
CA GLU A 258 12.99 -17.89 -5.09
C GLU A 258 11.94 -17.90 -3.98
N ASP A 259 12.03 -16.96 -3.04
CA ASP A 259 11.04 -16.80 -1.97
C ASP A 259 9.69 -16.40 -2.54
N LEU A 260 9.65 -15.43 -3.47
CA LEU A 260 8.40 -15.02 -4.08
C LEU A 260 7.80 -16.15 -4.93
N THR A 261 8.63 -16.87 -5.68
CA THR A 261 8.20 -18.04 -6.47
C THR A 261 7.55 -19.08 -5.57
N SER A 262 8.16 -19.40 -4.43
CA SER A 262 7.63 -20.36 -3.46
C SER A 262 6.34 -19.87 -2.80
N GLN A 263 6.25 -18.58 -2.46
CA GLN A 263 5.02 -17.96 -1.94
C GLN A 263 3.88 -18.02 -2.96
N LEU A 264 4.12 -17.64 -4.21
CA LEU A 264 3.08 -17.63 -5.25
C LEU A 264 2.63 -19.06 -5.58
N LYS A 265 3.57 -20.00 -5.71
CA LYS A 265 3.25 -21.41 -5.98
C LYS A 265 2.42 -22.07 -4.88
N SER A 266 2.63 -21.68 -3.62
CA SER A 266 1.88 -22.24 -2.50
C SER A 266 0.54 -21.53 -2.24
N LYS A 267 0.41 -20.24 -2.58
CA LYS A 267 -0.74 -19.42 -2.19
C LYS A 267 -1.68 -19.00 -3.33
N VAL A 268 -1.29 -19.19 -4.59
CA VAL A 268 -2.10 -18.81 -5.76
C VAL A 268 -2.51 -20.05 -6.52
N ASP A 269 -3.81 -20.34 -6.55
CA ASP A 269 -4.30 -21.55 -7.21
C ASP A 269 -4.20 -21.35 -8.72
N GLY A 270 -3.61 -22.30 -9.45
CA GLY A 270 -3.47 -22.17 -10.91
C GLY A 270 -2.57 -21.00 -11.34
N ILE A 271 -1.50 -20.74 -10.60
CA ILE A 271 -0.49 -19.72 -10.93
C ILE A 271 0.13 -19.95 -12.31
N GLU A 272 0.27 -21.21 -12.72
CA GLU A 272 0.74 -21.63 -14.04
C GLU A 272 -0.19 -21.23 -15.19
N GLY A 273 -1.45 -20.94 -14.87
CA GLY A 273 -2.46 -20.44 -15.81
C GLY A 273 -2.53 -18.92 -15.91
N VAL A 274 -1.70 -18.17 -15.18
CA VAL A 274 -1.72 -16.70 -15.23
C VAL A 274 -1.37 -16.21 -16.64
N THR A 275 -2.22 -15.35 -17.17
CA THR A 275 -2.09 -14.77 -18.53
C THR A 275 -1.85 -13.27 -18.49
N HIS A 276 -2.39 -12.56 -17.49
CA HIS A 276 -2.29 -11.10 -17.40
C HIS A 276 -1.82 -10.71 -16.00
N VAL A 277 -0.75 -9.92 -15.92
CA VAL A 277 -0.22 -9.35 -14.68
C VAL A 277 -0.56 -7.87 -14.64
N PHE A 278 -1.04 -7.42 -13.49
CA PHE A 278 -1.19 -6.02 -13.16
C PHE A 278 -0.33 -5.71 -11.93
N TYR A 279 0.73 -4.94 -12.10
CA TYR A 279 1.67 -4.58 -11.05
C TYR A 279 1.45 -3.13 -10.60
N PHE A 280 0.82 -2.97 -9.44
CA PHE A 280 0.46 -1.68 -8.86
C PHE A 280 0.94 -1.54 -7.41
N ASP A 281 2.07 -2.16 -7.10
CA ASP A 281 2.71 -2.06 -5.79
C ASP A 281 3.99 -1.20 -5.89
N SER A 282 4.27 -0.44 -4.83
CA SER A 282 5.50 0.35 -4.72
C SER A 282 5.90 0.45 -3.26
N ALA A 283 7.18 0.19 -2.98
CA ALA A 283 7.76 0.44 -1.67
C ALA A 283 8.08 1.93 -1.53
N ALA A 284 7.12 2.73 -1.08
CA ALA A 284 7.40 4.06 -0.55
C ALA A 284 7.81 3.90 0.92
N LYS A 285 9.13 3.98 1.20
CA LYS A 285 9.66 3.82 2.57
C LYS A 285 9.65 5.11 3.39
N LEU A 286 9.47 6.28 2.77
CA LEU A 286 9.58 7.56 3.46
C LEU A 286 8.50 8.56 3.00
N PRO A 287 8.08 9.50 3.86
CA PRO A 287 7.27 10.63 3.44
C PRO A 287 8.07 11.50 2.46
N ILE A 288 7.65 11.49 1.20
CA ILE A 288 8.17 12.27 0.05
C ILE A 288 8.17 13.79 0.31
N THR A 289 7.61 14.23 1.44
CA THR A 289 7.65 15.63 1.90
C THR A 289 9.07 16.17 2.06
N VAL A 290 10.06 15.32 2.36
CA VAL A 290 11.46 15.76 2.42
C VAL A 290 12.03 15.96 1.01
N THR A 291 11.56 15.26 -0.02
CA THR A 291 12.20 15.27 -1.36
C THR A 291 11.70 16.33 -2.34
N VAL A 292 10.46 16.86 -2.18
CA VAL A 292 10.01 17.99 -3.03
C VAL A 292 10.70 19.31 -2.65
N PHE A 293 11.15 19.43 -1.39
CA PHE A 293 11.82 20.63 -0.87
C PHE A 293 13.31 20.44 -0.53
N ASN A 294 13.82 19.21 -0.63
CA ASN A 294 15.22 18.88 -0.38
C ASN A 294 15.71 17.95 -1.50
N GLN A 295 16.13 18.53 -2.63
CA GLN A 295 16.78 17.81 -3.75
C GLN A 295 18.24 17.40 -3.43
N GLY A 296 18.56 17.17 -2.16
CA GLY A 296 19.84 16.68 -1.70
C GLY A 296 19.61 15.47 -0.81
N ASP A 297 20.37 14.41 -1.07
CA ASP A 297 20.59 13.25 -0.19
C ASP A 297 19.77 11.97 -0.51
N GLY A 298 20.24 11.20 -1.51
CA GLY A 298 20.30 9.72 -1.52
C GLY A 298 19.03 8.85 -1.48
N ASP A 299 17.94 9.31 -0.88
CA ASP A 299 16.78 8.50 -0.49
C ASP A 299 15.90 8.11 -1.69
N ASP A 300 15.69 9.02 -2.64
CA ASP A 300 14.95 8.73 -3.87
C ASP A 300 15.66 7.68 -4.74
N VAL A 301 17.00 7.70 -4.75
CA VAL A 301 17.80 6.71 -5.49
C VAL A 301 17.72 5.34 -4.81
N ALA A 302 17.70 5.30 -3.47
CA ALA A 302 17.50 4.08 -2.70
C ALA A 302 16.07 3.51 -2.86
N GLU A 303 15.06 4.37 -2.89
CA GLU A 303 13.67 4.02 -3.23
C GLU A 303 13.61 3.43 -4.64
N CYS A 304 14.18 4.12 -5.62
CA CYS A 304 14.25 3.66 -7.01
C CYS A 304 14.90 2.27 -7.10
N LYS A 305 16.05 2.06 -6.44
CA LYS A 305 16.74 0.77 -6.39
C LYS A 305 15.87 -0.32 -5.77
N THR A 306 15.17 -0.03 -4.67
CA THR A 306 14.27 -0.99 -4.00
C THR A 306 13.12 -1.40 -4.93
N ASN A 307 12.46 -0.42 -5.55
CA ASN A 307 11.35 -0.64 -6.46
C ASN A 307 11.78 -1.36 -7.76
N CYS A 308 12.99 -1.13 -8.25
CA CYS A 308 13.57 -1.90 -9.36
C CYS A 308 13.80 -3.37 -8.98
N GLY A 309 14.32 -3.62 -7.77
CA GLY A 309 14.49 -4.98 -7.24
C GLY A 309 13.15 -5.73 -7.12
N MET A 310 12.12 -5.08 -6.59
CA MET A 310 10.76 -5.66 -6.51
C MET A 310 10.21 -6.01 -7.90
N MET A 311 10.35 -5.11 -8.88
CA MET A 311 9.91 -5.38 -10.25
C MET A 311 10.64 -6.58 -10.85
N GLN A 312 11.96 -6.66 -10.68
CA GLN A 312 12.77 -7.80 -11.14
C GLN A 312 12.31 -9.11 -10.49
N THR A 313 12.12 -9.12 -9.17
CA THR A 313 11.63 -10.29 -8.42
C THR A 313 10.26 -10.76 -8.92
N VAL A 314 9.33 -9.83 -9.21
CA VAL A 314 7.99 -10.19 -9.70
C VAL A 314 8.03 -10.74 -11.13
N VAL A 315 8.76 -10.09 -12.05
CA VAL A 315 8.82 -10.58 -13.44
C VAL A 315 9.50 -11.95 -13.50
N ASP A 316 10.57 -12.18 -12.74
CA ASP A 316 11.27 -13.46 -12.70
C ASP A 316 10.38 -14.57 -12.13
N ALA A 317 9.69 -14.31 -11.01
CA ALA A 317 8.81 -15.29 -10.40
C ALA A 317 7.61 -15.66 -11.31
N VAL A 318 6.94 -14.66 -11.89
CA VAL A 318 5.75 -14.93 -12.74
C VAL A 318 6.15 -15.61 -14.05
N THR A 319 7.23 -15.19 -14.70
CA THR A 319 7.68 -15.81 -15.96
C THR A 319 8.25 -17.21 -15.74
N THR A 320 8.76 -17.51 -14.54
CA THR A 320 9.16 -18.88 -14.15
C THR A 320 7.95 -19.77 -13.91
N LEU A 321 6.88 -19.24 -13.29
CA LEU A 321 5.71 -20.03 -12.90
C LEU A 321 4.69 -20.21 -14.02
N SER A 322 4.55 -19.24 -14.93
CA SER A 322 3.56 -19.28 -16.01
C SER A 322 4.18 -19.11 -17.39
N ALA A 323 4.08 -20.17 -18.20
CA ALA A 323 4.39 -20.11 -19.64
C ALA A 323 3.25 -19.49 -20.47
N ASN A 324 2.10 -19.20 -19.86
CA ASN A 324 0.89 -18.71 -20.53
C ASN A 324 0.77 -17.18 -20.52
N LEU A 325 1.76 -16.48 -19.98
CA LEU A 325 1.75 -15.02 -19.90
C LEU A 325 1.51 -14.40 -21.28
N LYS A 326 0.67 -13.35 -21.33
CA LYS A 326 0.30 -12.57 -22.51
C LYS A 326 0.57 -11.09 -22.30
N ALA A 327 0.29 -10.57 -21.10
CA ALA A 327 0.46 -9.15 -20.81
C ALA A 327 0.99 -8.88 -19.40
N PHE A 328 1.87 -7.89 -19.28
CA PHE A 328 2.33 -7.31 -18.02
C PHE A 328 2.08 -5.81 -18.02
N VAL A 329 1.07 -5.36 -17.28
CA VAL A 329 0.74 -3.94 -17.14
C VAL A 329 1.23 -3.44 -15.79
N TYR A 330 1.89 -2.30 -15.78
CA TYR A 330 2.24 -1.59 -14.54
C TYR A 330 1.88 -0.12 -14.66
N SER A 331 1.78 0.56 -13.52
CA SER A 331 1.56 2.00 -13.50
C SER A 331 2.87 2.76 -13.36
N GLY A 332 3.10 3.68 -14.30
CA GLY A 332 4.00 4.80 -14.09
C GLY A 332 3.30 5.91 -13.32
N GLY A 333 3.57 7.15 -13.72
CA GLY A 333 2.93 8.35 -13.19
C GLY A 333 3.61 9.61 -13.70
N THR A 334 3.00 10.77 -13.48
CA THR A 334 3.54 12.06 -13.96
C THR A 334 4.91 12.44 -13.39
N ARG A 335 5.39 11.78 -12.31
CA ARG A 335 6.80 11.84 -11.90
C ARG A 335 7.74 11.44 -13.05
N GLY A 336 7.32 10.55 -13.95
CA GLY A 336 8.01 10.20 -15.19
C GLY A 336 8.12 11.32 -16.24
N TYR A 337 7.47 12.46 -16.02
CA TYR A 337 7.60 13.69 -16.82
C TYR A 337 8.33 14.81 -16.07
N GLY A 338 8.91 14.53 -14.90
CA GLY A 338 9.68 15.53 -14.18
C GLY A 338 8.84 16.57 -13.46
N ILE A 339 7.58 16.27 -13.11
CA ILE A 339 6.72 17.26 -12.45
C ILE A 339 7.20 17.63 -11.04
N TYR A 340 8.11 16.87 -10.40
CA TYR A 340 8.66 17.26 -9.09
C TYR A 340 9.78 18.30 -9.20
N THR A 341 10.21 18.65 -10.41
CA THR A 341 11.04 19.84 -10.64
C THR A 341 10.15 21.08 -10.51
N PRO A 342 10.56 22.12 -9.76
CA PRO A 342 9.81 23.37 -9.69
C PRO A 342 9.51 23.94 -11.09
N GLY A 343 8.22 24.14 -11.40
CA GLY A 343 7.76 24.60 -12.74
C GLY A 343 7.65 23.51 -13.80
N GLY A 344 8.00 22.27 -13.48
CA GLY A 344 8.00 21.12 -14.40
C GLY A 344 9.25 21.06 -15.30
N THR A 345 9.57 19.86 -15.77
CA THR A 345 10.69 19.64 -16.70
C THR A 345 10.30 19.90 -18.16
N PHE A 346 9.06 19.58 -18.54
CA PHE A 346 8.58 19.70 -19.93
C PHE A 346 7.40 20.65 -20.04
N LYS A 347 7.21 21.20 -21.24
CA LYS A 347 6.03 22.01 -21.57
C LYS A 347 4.83 21.11 -21.89
N PRO A 348 3.68 21.29 -21.24
CA PRO A 348 2.45 20.56 -21.56
C PRO A 348 1.84 20.94 -22.93
N PRO A 349 0.96 20.10 -23.50
CA PRO A 349 0.51 18.81 -22.97
C PRO A 349 1.63 17.77 -22.96
N LEU A 350 1.71 16.99 -21.88
CA LEU A 350 2.78 16.00 -21.67
C LEU A 350 2.50 14.78 -22.54
N GLU A 351 3.32 14.58 -23.56
CA GLU A 351 3.24 13.46 -24.49
C GLU A 351 4.20 12.35 -24.09
N GLU A 352 3.86 11.09 -24.37
CA GLU A 352 4.63 9.96 -23.86
C GLU A 352 6.05 9.85 -24.43
N SER A 353 6.35 10.49 -25.57
CA SER A 353 7.73 10.61 -26.08
C SER A 353 8.63 11.43 -25.16
N MET A 354 8.06 12.28 -24.30
CA MET A 354 8.83 13.09 -23.34
C MET A 354 9.39 12.24 -22.20
N ALA A 355 8.75 11.12 -21.84
CA ALA A 355 9.18 10.24 -20.74
C ALA A 355 10.55 9.58 -20.97
N ASP A 356 11.06 9.61 -22.20
CA ASP A 356 12.40 9.12 -22.58
C ASP A 356 13.49 10.20 -22.47
N ASN A 357 13.10 11.46 -22.32
CA ASN A 357 13.99 12.62 -22.42
C ASN A 357 14.20 13.33 -21.06
N LEU A 358 14.01 12.62 -19.95
CA LEU A 358 14.25 13.17 -18.61
C LEU A 358 15.74 13.52 -18.43
N PRO A 359 16.06 14.65 -17.78
CA PRO A 359 17.40 14.94 -17.31
C PRO A 359 17.99 13.79 -16.50
N GLU A 360 19.27 13.47 -16.71
CA GLU A 360 19.88 12.25 -16.17
C GLU A 360 19.92 12.21 -14.64
N ASP A 361 20.15 13.36 -14.02
CA ASP A 361 20.11 13.56 -12.57
C ASP A 361 18.72 13.27 -12.01
N TYR A 362 17.67 13.76 -12.66
CA TYR A 362 16.29 13.48 -12.28
C TYR A 362 15.90 12.02 -12.55
N ALA A 363 16.26 11.46 -13.71
CA ALA A 363 15.89 10.11 -14.12
C ALA A 363 16.37 9.02 -13.15
N ARG A 364 17.47 9.25 -12.43
CA ARG A 364 17.98 8.34 -11.38
C ARG A 364 17.04 8.22 -10.17
N THR A 365 16.18 9.21 -9.95
CA THR A 365 15.18 9.23 -8.87
C THR A 365 13.86 8.56 -9.24
N VAL A 366 13.68 8.14 -10.49
CA VAL A 366 12.41 7.59 -11.01
C VAL A 366 12.60 6.14 -11.42
N ALA A 367 11.77 5.24 -10.91
CA ALA A 367 11.86 3.81 -11.20
C ALA A 367 11.35 3.44 -12.62
N TYR A 368 10.41 4.20 -13.18
CA TYR A 368 9.72 3.83 -14.43
C TYR A 368 10.65 3.62 -15.64
N PRO A 369 11.65 4.48 -15.92
CA PRO A 369 12.64 4.21 -16.97
C PRO A 369 13.39 2.88 -16.81
N TRP A 370 13.64 2.45 -15.56
CA TRP A 370 14.31 1.19 -15.27
C TRP A 370 13.37 0.00 -15.41
N TRP A 371 12.11 0.13 -14.98
CA TRP A 371 11.08 -0.88 -15.19
C TRP A 371 10.86 -1.19 -16.67
N ARG A 372 10.83 -0.15 -17.53
CA ARG A 372 10.78 -0.32 -19.00
C ARG A 372 11.93 -1.18 -19.52
N LYS A 373 13.16 -0.93 -19.04
CA LYS A 373 14.35 -1.73 -19.42
C LYS A 373 14.26 -3.17 -18.93
N ILE A 374 13.86 -3.38 -17.67
CA ILE A 374 13.68 -4.71 -17.07
C ILE A 374 12.67 -5.53 -17.88
N LEU A 375 11.48 -4.96 -18.12
CA LEU A 375 10.40 -5.66 -18.80
C LEU A 375 10.70 -5.87 -20.29
N SER A 376 11.32 -4.90 -20.97
CA SER A 376 11.75 -5.08 -22.37
C SER A 376 12.73 -6.23 -22.52
N LYS A 377 13.70 -6.35 -21.61
CA LYS A 377 14.64 -7.47 -21.59
C LYS A 377 13.94 -8.80 -21.29
N ALA A 378 13.01 -8.80 -20.33
CA ALA A 378 12.30 -10.02 -19.94
C ALA A 378 11.31 -10.52 -21.02
N SER A 379 10.72 -9.61 -21.79
CA SER A 379 9.76 -9.94 -22.86
C SER A 379 10.41 -10.23 -24.21
N ASP A 380 11.71 -9.98 -24.38
CA ASP A 380 12.39 -10.12 -25.67
C ASP A 380 12.28 -11.54 -26.24
N GLY A 381 11.78 -11.66 -27.47
CA GLY A 381 11.49 -12.94 -28.13
C GLY A 381 10.41 -13.80 -27.46
N LYS A 382 9.65 -13.27 -26.50
CA LYS A 382 8.58 -13.98 -25.77
C LYS A 382 7.19 -13.62 -26.34
N PRO A 383 6.16 -14.48 -26.14
CA PRO A 383 4.82 -14.25 -26.66
C PRO A 383 3.98 -13.25 -25.85
N TRP A 384 4.59 -12.57 -24.87
CA TRP A 384 3.92 -11.61 -23.99
C TRP A 384 4.53 -10.21 -24.14
N THR A 385 3.73 -9.20 -23.90
CA THR A 385 4.13 -7.79 -23.98
C THR A 385 3.95 -7.08 -22.64
N TRP A 386 4.67 -5.98 -22.44
CA TRP A 386 4.42 -5.08 -21.31
C TRP A 386 3.80 -3.76 -21.77
N SER A 387 3.09 -3.06 -20.87
CA SER A 387 2.63 -1.68 -21.09
C SER A 387 2.74 -0.88 -19.80
N GLU A 388 3.17 0.37 -19.93
CA GLU A 388 3.12 1.36 -18.85
C GLU A 388 1.85 2.20 -19.01
N VAL A 389 0.98 2.19 -18.02
CA VAL A 389 -0.12 3.16 -17.94
C VAL A 389 0.31 4.32 -17.03
N CYS A 390 0.17 5.56 -17.49
CA CYS A 390 0.73 6.75 -16.82
C CYS A 390 -0.39 7.71 -16.40
N PRO A 391 -0.81 7.69 -15.12
CA PRO A 391 -1.79 8.64 -14.60
C PRO A 391 -1.14 9.96 -14.15
N ASP A 392 -1.93 11.02 -14.11
CA ASP A 392 -1.66 12.20 -13.27
C ASP A 392 -2.19 11.93 -11.84
N ALA A 393 -3.11 12.75 -11.31
CA ALA A 393 -3.73 12.49 -10.02
C ALA A 393 -4.75 11.35 -10.14
N VAL A 394 -4.55 10.28 -9.36
CA VAL A 394 -5.52 9.18 -9.27
C VAL A 394 -6.58 9.52 -8.23
N VAL A 395 -7.83 9.47 -8.64
CA VAL A 395 -9.02 9.77 -7.82
C VAL A 395 -9.78 8.46 -7.61
N GLY A 396 -9.86 8.01 -6.36
CA GLY A 396 -10.41 6.69 -6.12
C GLY A 396 -10.45 6.26 -4.66
N PHE A 397 -10.85 5.01 -4.47
CA PHE A 397 -11.04 4.38 -3.18
C PHE A 397 -9.95 3.34 -2.87
N SER A 398 -9.60 3.22 -1.59
CA SER A 398 -8.83 2.09 -1.06
C SER A 398 -9.36 1.69 0.33
N PRO A 399 -9.60 0.39 0.59
CA PRO A 399 -10.32 -0.07 1.79
C PRO A 399 -9.51 0.05 3.10
N ASN A 400 -8.18 0.05 3.00
CA ASN A 400 -7.26 0.07 4.14
C ASN A 400 -6.60 1.45 4.31
N GLY A 401 -7.19 2.50 3.74
CA GLY A 401 -6.55 3.80 3.62
C GLY A 401 -5.45 3.82 2.56
N SER A 402 -4.69 4.90 2.51
CA SER A 402 -3.60 5.08 1.54
C SER A 402 -2.53 6.01 2.08
N GLY A 403 -1.28 5.81 1.67
CA GLY A 403 -0.22 6.78 1.95
C GLY A 403 -0.40 8.08 1.19
N PHE A 404 -1.04 8.05 0.00
CA PHE A 404 -0.99 9.13 -0.98
C PHE A 404 -2.32 9.32 -1.75
N SER A 405 -3.48 9.12 -1.10
CA SER A 405 -4.79 9.36 -1.74
C SER A 405 -5.29 10.78 -1.45
N LEU A 406 -5.25 11.66 -2.45
CA LEU A 406 -5.78 13.02 -2.35
C LEU A 406 -7.31 13.03 -2.14
N ALA A 407 -8.02 12.10 -2.77
CA ALA A 407 -9.46 11.91 -2.58
C ALA A 407 -9.81 11.58 -1.13
N LEU A 408 -9.08 10.64 -0.51
CA LEU A 408 -9.26 10.30 0.90
C LEU A 408 -8.92 11.49 1.80
N HIS A 409 -7.80 12.16 1.52
CA HIS A 409 -7.32 13.30 2.31
C HIS A 409 -8.36 14.41 2.38
N TRP A 410 -8.88 14.84 1.23
CA TRP A 410 -9.90 15.88 1.19
C TRP A 410 -11.25 15.40 1.69
N ALA A 411 -11.64 14.14 1.47
CA ALA A 411 -12.89 13.61 2.01
C ALA A 411 -12.91 13.64 3.55
N GLN A 412 -11.83 13.21 4.21
CA GLN A 412 -11.73 13.27 5.67
C GLN A 412 -11.75 14.72 6.17
N TYR A 413 -10.99 15.61 5.53
CA TYR A 413 -10.98 17.03 5.88
C TYR A 413 -12.37 17.67 5.74
N LEU A 414 -13.00 17.56 4.57
CA LEU A 414 -14.29 18.18 4.29
C LEU A 414 -15.41 17.59 5.15
N SER A 415 -15.40 16.27 5.42
CA SER A 415 -16.40 15.66 6.31
C SER A 415 -16.32 16.19 7.75
N LEU A 416 -15.11 16.31 8.31
CA LEU A 416 -14.89 16.89 9.64
C LEU A 416 -15.20 18.39 9.66
N TYR A 417 -14.83 19.11 8.60
CA TYR A 417 -15.10 20.53 8.47
C TYR A 417 -16.61 20.81 8.45
N ALA A 418 -17.36 20.07 7.63
CA ALA A 418 -18.82 20.15 7.60
C ALA A 418 -19.44 19.83 8.97
N TYR A 419 -18.99 18.76 9.62
CA TYR A 419 -19.49 18.37 10.93
C TYR A 419 -19.24 19.45 12.00
N ASN A 420 -18.01 19.97 12.09
CA ASN A 420 -17.64 21.00 13.06
C ASN A 420 -18.40 22.32 12.84
N HIS A 421 -18.85 22.60 11.62
CA HIS A 421 -19.67 23.77 11.30
C HIS A 421 -21.17 23.48 11.30
N SER A 422 -21.60 22.32 11.83
CA SER A 422 -23.01 21.91 11.92
C SER A 422 -23.73 21.86 10.56
N VAL A 423 -22.99 21.52 9.50
CA VAL A 423 -23.53 21.35 8.14
C VAL A 423 -24.08 19.93 8.01
N GLY A 424 -25.40 19.82 7.87
CA GLY A 424 -26.09 18.56 7.69
C GLY A 424 -26.07 18.07 6.23
N LYS A 425 -26.16 16.74 6.03
CA LYS A 425 -26.08 16.05 4.73
C LYS A 425 -27.02 16.58 3.63
N ASN A 426 -28.11 17.25 3.98
CA ASN A 426 -29.12 17.76 3.06
C ASN A 426 -29.43 19.25 3.27
N SER A 427 -28.55 19.97 3.96
CA SER A 427 -28.73 21.39 4.24
C SER A 427 -27.79 22.20 3.36
N LYS A 428 -28.34 23.10 2.54
CA LYS A 428 -27.51 24.15 1.95
C LYS A 428 -27.00 25.03 3.09
N SER A 429 -25.69 25.18 3.18
CA SER A 429 -25.04 26.07 4.13
C SER A 429 -24.31 27.18 3.39
N ASP A 430 -24.15 28.33 4.03
CA ASP A 430 -23.29 29.42 3.55
C ASP A 430 -21.85 29.28 4.09
N VAL A 431 -21.48 28.08 4.57
CA VAL A 431 -20.17 27.83 5.18
C VAL A 431 -19.16 27.66 4.06
N GLU A 432 -18.31 28.67 3.90
CA GLU A 432 -17.22 28.67 2.93
C GLU A 432 -16.05 27.81 3.39
N VAL A 433 -15.48 27.02 2.48
CA VAL A 433 -14.22 26.31 2.67
C VAL A 433 -13.23 26.71 1.57
N PRO A 434 -12.16 27.44 1.91
CA PRO A 434 -11.13 27.83 0.95
C PRO A 434 -10.38 26.62 0.40
N PHE A 435 -9.99 26.70 -0.88
CA PHE A 435 -9.08 25.74 -1.47
C PHE A 435 -7.73 25.73 -0.73
N PRO A 436 -7.22 24.56 -0.27
CA PRO A 436 -5.97 24.47 0.47
C PRO A 436 -4.77 24.59 -0.48
N GLY A 437 -4.44 25.81 -0.88
CA GLY A 437 -3.39 26.09 -1.85
C GLY A 437 -3.19 27.57 -2.12
N ASN A 438 -2.57 27.87 -3.26
CA ASN A 438 -2.41 29.23 -3.77
C ASN A 438 -3.13 29.42 -5.11
N GLN A 439 -3.26 30.67 -5.56
CA GLN A 439 -4.01 30.98 -6.79
C GLN A 439 -3.43 30.29 -8.04
N ALA A 440 -2.12 30.07 -8.07
CA ALA A 440 -1.49 29.40 -9.21
C ALA A 440 -1.83 27.91 -9.23
N GLY A 441 -1.72 27.20 -8.11
CA GLY A 441 -2.15 25.80 -7.99
C GLY A 441 -3.64 25.61 -8.23
N TYR A 442 -4.48 26.55 -7.78
CA TYR A 442 -5.93 26.52 -8.00
C TYR A 442 -6.32 26.57 -9.49
N ASN A 443 -5.53 27.27 -10.32
CA ASN A 443 -5.84 27.50 -11.74
C ASN A 443 -4.97 26.71 -12.72
N SER A 444 -4.01 25.92 -12.24
CA SER A 444 -3.14 25.11 -13.10
C SER A 444 -3.89 23.93 -13.72
N LEU A 445 -3.61 23.66 -14.99
CA LEU A 445 -4.25 22.58 -15.75
C LEU A 445 -3.68 21.21 -15.37
N CYS A 446 -4.58 20.27 -15.11
CA CYS A 446 -4.28 18.87 -14.80
C CYS A 446 -5.28 17.92 -15.46
N THR A 447 -4.99 16.62 -15.43
CA THR A 447 -5.81 15.59 -16.09
C THR A 447 -5.93 14.37 -15.18
N PRO A 448 -6.73 14.45 -14.10
CA PRO A 448 -6.90 13.34 -13.18
C PRO A 448 -7.55 12.13 -13.86
N VAL A 449 -7.42 10.98 -13.23
CA VAL A 449 -8.08 9.74 -13.65
C VAL A 449 -8.82 9.10 -12.49
N SER A 450 -10.10 8.79 -12.70
CA SER A 450 -10.93 8.08 -11.74
C SER A 450 -10.60 6.59 -11.69
N SER A 451 -10.89 5.92 -10.57
CA SER A 451 -10.75 4.46 -10.43
C SER A 451 -11.38 3.69 -11.58
N ARG A 452 -12.58 4.08 -12.03
CA ARG A 452 -13.27 3.38 -13.13
C ARG A 452 -12.46 3.46 -14.42
N ILE A 453 -12.11 4.67 -14.86
CA ILE A 453 -11.38 4.87 -16.12
C ILE A 453 -9.98 4.25 -16.02
N LEU A 454 -9.29 4.39 -14.88
CA LEU A 454 -7.98 3.77 -14.65
C LEU A 454 -8.03 2.25 -14.83
N GLY A 455 -8.96 1.58 -14.13
CA GLY A 455 -9.09 0.13 -14.21
C GLY A 455 -9.41 -0.34 -15.64
N ARG A 456 -10.26 0.40 -16.36
CA ARG A 456 -10.61 0.11 -17.75
C ARG A 456 -9.46 0.32 -18.72
N ILE A 457 -8.65 1.37 -18.55
CA ILE A 457 -7.45 1.61 -19.38
C ILE A 457 -6.38 0.55 -19.11
N ALA A 458 -6.18 0.16 -17.85
CA ALA A 458 -5.26 -0.93 -17.50
C ALA A 458 -5.68 -2.24 -18.19
N ILE A 459 -6.96 -2.62 -18.10
CA ILE A 459 -7.50 -3.80 -18.76
C ILE A 459 -7.42 -3.67 -20.29
N HIS A 460 -7.75 -2.51 -20.86
CA HIS A 460 -7.64 -2.26 -22.30
C HIS A 460 -6.22 -2.47 -22.79
N SER A 461 -5.24 -1.94 -22.06
CA SER A 461 -3.82 -2.05 -22.39
C SER A 461 -3.33 -3.50 -22.35
N SER A 462 -3.85 -4.29 -21.40
CA SER A 462 -3.49 -5.71 -21.26
C SER A 462 -4.09 -6.59 -22.37
N LEU A 463 -5.28 -6.24 -22.88
CA LEU A 463 -5.99 -6.99 -23.92
C LEU A 463 -5.56 -6.63 -25.36
N HIS A 464 -4.88 -5.50 -25.55
CA HIS A 464 -4.48 -4.99 -26.88
C HIS A 464 -2.96 -4.89 -27.02
N GLY A 465 -2.23 -5.96 -26.69
CA GLY A 465 -0.76 -6.00 -26.74
C GLY A 465 -0.16 -5.68 -28.12
N ASP A 466 -0.89 -5.93 -29.21
CA ASP A 466 -0.52 -5.54 -30.57
C ASP A 466 -0.40 -4.02 -30.76
N LYS A 467 -1.21 -3.24 -30.01
CA LYS A 467 -1.23 -1.77 -30.06
C LYS A 467 -0.54 -1.13 -28.88
N CYS A 468 -0.58 -1.76 -27.71
CA CYS A 468 -0.14 -1.20 -26.43
C CYS A 468 1.21 -1.76 -25.96
N GLY A 469 1.64 -2.91 -26.50
CA GLY A 469 2.87 -3.57 -26.10
C GLY A 469 4.12 -2.73 -26.35
N GLY A 470 5.01 -2.65 -25.36
CA GLY A 470 6.25 -1.88 -25.39
C GLY A 470 6.06 -0.37 -25.29
N LYS A 471 4.88 0.11 -24.87
CA LYS A 471 4.54 1.54 -24.88
C LYS A 471 4.18 2.08 -23.51
N VAL A 472 4.46 3.36 -23.33
CA VAL A 472 3.85 4.21 -22.32
C VAL A 472 2.54 4.76 -22.87
N ILE A 473 1.48 4.77 -22.06
CA ILE A 473 0.13 5.21 -22.41
C ILE A 473 -0.36 6.14 -21.30
N ASN A 474 -0.51 7.42 -21.60
CA ASN A 474 -1.13 8.37 -20.68
C ASN A 474 -2.59 8.01 -20.42
N MET A 475 -3.05 8.28 -19.20
CA MET A 475 -4.44 8.07 -18.82
C MET A 475 -5.02 9.23 -18.03
N ALA A 476 -6.24 9.59 -18.39
CA ALA A 476 -7.08 10.56 -17.71
C ALA A 476 -8.55 10.25 -17.98
N ASP A 477 -9.45 10.82 -17.19
CA ASP A 477 -10.89 10.68 -17.39
C ASP A 477 -11.35 11.26 -18.73
N ARG A 478 -10.74 12.34 -19.22
CA ARG A 478 -11.06 12.97 -20.51
C ARG A 478 -9.89 13.80 -21.05
N GLU A 479 -9.96 14.14 -22.34
CA GLU A 479 -8.95 14.95 -23.03
C GLU A 479 -8.97 16.41 -22.60
N GLN A 480 -10.15 16.97 -22.30
CA GLN A 480 -10.24 18.34 -21.80
C GLN A 480 -9.64 18.44 -20.38
N PRO A 481 -8.53 19.18 -20.20
CA PRO A 481 -7.91 19.34 -18.89
C PRO A 481 -8.83 20.10 -17.94
N THR A 482 -8.64 19.88 -16.64
CA THR A 482 -9.41 20.50 -15.57
C THR A 482 -8.51 21.33 -14.68
N LYS A 483 -9.08 22.31 -13.98
CA LYS A 483 -8.43 23.04 -12.89
C LYS A 483 -9.04 22.64 -11.56
N PHE A 484 -8.34 22.89 -10.46
CA PHE A 484 -8.97 22.76 -9.15
C PHE A 484 -10.06 23.83 -8.94
N SER A 485 -10.02 24.95 -9.65
CA SER A 485 -11.12 25.92 -9.70
C SER A 485 -12.40 25.40 -10.33
N ASP A 486 -12.31 24.39 -11.20
CA ASP A 486 -13.48 23.71 -11.77
C ASP A 486 -14.00 22.60 -10.84
N LEU A 487 -13.12 21.99 -10.04
CA LEU A 487 -13.45 20.84 -9.19
C LEU A 487 -13.91 21.25 -7.79
N TRP A 488 -13.15 22.10 -7.11
CA TRP A 488 -13.27 22.36 -5.67
C TRP A 488 -14.68 22.77 -5.21
N PRO A 489 -15.42 23.65 -5.93
CA PRO A 489 -16.79 23.99 -5.56
C PRO A 489 -17.69 22.76 -5.51
N SER A 490 -17.62 21.88 -6.52
CA SER A 490 -18.41 20.65 -6.60
C SER A 490 -18.02 19.63 -5.53
N LEU A 491 -16.72 19.55 -5.19
CA LEU A 491 -16.24 18.66 -4.13
C LEU A 491 -16.75 19.10 -2.75
N ALA A 492 -16.70 20.40 -2.46
CA ALA A 492 -17.20 20.96 -1.21
C ALA A 492 -18.73 20.87 -1.11
N ASP A 493 -19.45 21.11 -2.21
CA ASP A 493 -20.92 21.05 -2.25
C ASP A 493 -21.47 19.66 -1.91
N TRP A 494 -20.74 18.58 -2.25
CA TRP A 494 -21.11 17.23 -1.85
C TRP A 494 -21.18 17.02 -0.33
N PHE A 495 -20.43 17.83 0.44
CA PHE A 495 -20.47 17.88 1.90
C PHE A 495 -21.41 18.98 2.45
N GLY A 496 -22.13 19.70 1.57
CA GLY A 496 -23.00 20.82 1.91
C GLY A 496 -22.26 22.16 2.13
N LEU A 497 -20.98 22.23 1.77
CA LEU A 497 -20.10 23.40 1.94
C LEU A 497 -20.01 24.23 0.65
N VAL A 498 -19.63 25.50 0.77
CA VAL A 498 -19.36 26.38 -0.37
C VAL A 498 -17.85 26.41 -0.62
N GLY A 499 -17.37 25.70 -1.64
CA GLY A 499 -15.96 25.72 -2.01
C GLY A 499 -15.57 27.05 -2.65
N VAL A 500 -14.63 27.78 -2.05
CA VAL A 500 -14.13 29.06 -2.55
C VAL A 500 -12.65 28.98 -2.91
N GLY A 501 -12.15 29.96 -3.66
CA GLY A 501 -10.73 30.07 -3.99
C GLY A 501 -9.83 30.21 -2.75
N PRO A 502 -8.51 30.03 -2.92
CA PRO A 502 -7.56 30.18 -1.82
C PRO A 502 -7.56 31.62 -1.29
N ARG A 503 -7.34 31.78 0.02
CA ARG A 503 -7.24 33.10 0.67
C ARG A 503 -5.79 33.62 0.62
N GLU A 504 -5.61 34.93 0.46
CA GLU A 504 -4.29 35.54 0.56
C GLU A 504 -3.79 35.52 2.01
N ASN A 505 -2.50 35.23 2.23
CA ASN A 505 -1.89 35.10 3.56
C ASN A 505 -2.62 34.10 4.47
N ASP A 506 -3.08 32.99 3.91
CA ASP A 506 -3.86 31.99 4.63
C ASP A 506 -3.06 31.39 5.79
N THR A 507 -3.53 31.63 7.02
CA THR A 507 -3.05 30.98 8.24
C THR A 507 -3.95 29.83 8.66
N ALA A 508 -4.89 29.40 7.80
CA ALA A 508 -5.76 28.27 8.08
C ALA A 508 -4.94 26.99 8.27
N GLU A 509 -5.44 26.15 9.18
CA GLU A 509 -4.89 24.82 9.41
C GLU A 509 -4.97 24.01 8.11
N LYS A 510 -3.86 23.35 7.74
CA LYS A 510 -3.84 22.49 6.56
C LYS A 510 -4.77 21.29 6.75
N PRO A 511 -5.30 20.69 5.67
CA PRO A 511 -6.21 19.55 5.78
C PRO A 511 -5.69 18.42 6.69
N GLY A 512 -4.42 18.02 6.57
CA GLY A 512 -3.82 16.99 7.41
C GLY A 512 -3.75 17.37 8.89
N GLU A 513 -3.41 18.63 9.20
CA GLU A 513 -3.39 19.16 10.57
C GLU A 513 -4.80 19.19 11.17
N TYR A 514 -5.78 19.65 10.39
CA TYR A 514 -7.19 19.69 10.78
C TYR A 514 -7.72 18.29 11.07
N ILE A 515 -7.46 17.31 10.20
CA ILE A 515 -7.85 15.91 10.41
C ILE A 515 -7.22 15.39 11.69
N LYS A 516 -5.92 15.61 11.91
CA LYS A 516 -5.21 15.14 13.11
C LYS A 516 -5.83 15.69 14.40
N LYS A 517 -6.23 16.96 14.39
CA LYS A 517 -6.85 17.65 15.53
C LYS A 517 -8.27 17.15 15.82
N HIS A 518 -9.04 16.82 14.79
CA HIS A 518 -10.46 16.50 14.90
C HIS A 518 -10.80 15.00 14.75
N ARG A 519 -9.80 14.13 14.52
CA ARG A 519 -9.99 12.68 14.26
C ARG A 519 -10.85 11.93 15.28
N GLN A 520 -10.89 12.37 16.53
CA GLN A 520 -11.67 11.71 17.59
C GLN A 520 -13.18 11.74 17.28
N ILE A 521 -13.64 12.75 16.54
CA ILE A 521 -15.04 12.87 16.12
C ILE A 521 -15.49 11.65 15.32
N PHE A 522 -14.61 11.05 14.52
CA PHE A 522 -14.96 9.84 13.78
C PHE A 522 -15.35 8.69 14.72
N GLU A 523 -14.63 8.48 15.82
CA GLU A 523 -14.96 7.44 16.80
C GLU A 523 -16.28 7.76 17.52
N GLU A 524 -16.47 9.02 17.90
CA GLU A 524 -17.69 9.49 18.57
C GLU A 524 -18.94 9.32 17.70
N GLN A 525 -18.79 9.38 16.37
CA GLN A 525 -19.86 9.19 15.39
C GLN A 525 -19.97 7.75 14.85
N GLY A 526 -19.20 6.79 15.41
CA GLY A 526 -19.25 5.39 14.99
C GLY A 526 -18.50 5.07 13.70
N CYS A 527 -17.74 6.01 13.14
CA CYS A 527 -16.87 5.87 11.97
C CYS A 527 -15.45 5.45 12.36
N GLY A 528 -15.30 4.43 13.22
CA GLY A 528 -13.99 4.00 13.75
C GLY A 528 -12.96 3.58 12.68
N ARG A 529 -13.42 3.19 11.48
CA ARG A 529 -12.53 2.88 10.35
C ARG A 529 -11.80 4.12 9.82
N ALA A 530 -12.38 5.31 9.93
CA ALA A 530 -11.72 6.55 9.52
C ALA A 530 -10.38 6.79 10.24
N VAL A 531 -10.27 6.29 11.48
CA VAL A 531 -9.07 6.45 12.33
C VAL A 531 -7.94 5.52 11.89
N THR A 532 -8.27 4.32 11.39
CA THR A 532 -7.30 3.29 11.01
C THR A 532 -7.04 3.24 9.51
N ALA A 533 -8.00 3.65 8.68
CA ALA A 533 -7.97 3.66 7.23
C ALA A 533 -7.91 5.08 6.64
N GLY A 534 -7.33 6.03 7.38
CA GLY A 534 -7.05 7.38 6.89
C GLY A 534 -5.78 7.48 6.03
N VAL A 535 -5.34 8.72 5.78
CA VAL A 535 -4.06 8.96 5.11
C VAL A 535 -2.90 8.67 6.05
N GLY A 536 -1.92 7.89 5.58
CA GLY A 536 -0.70 7.57 6.31
C GLY A 536 0.35 8.69 6.28
N GLY A 537 1.63 8.32 6.15
CA GLY A 537 2.77 9.24 6.20
C GLY A 537 2.83 10.30 5.10
N GLY A 538 2.05 10.18 4.01
CA GLY A 538 2.06 11.15 2.90
C GLY A 538 1.16 12.37 3.11
N SER A 539 0.47 12.50 4.25
CA SER A 539 -0.43 13.64 4.53
C SER A 539 0.21 15.01 4.31
N VAL A 540 1.46 15.21 4.73
CA VAL A 540 2.15 16.51 4.55
C VAL A 540 2.45 16.82 3.08
N GLN A 541 2.70 15.80 2.25
CA GLN A 541 2.84 15.99 0.81
C GLN A 541 1.48 16.31 0.18
N LEU A 542 0.40 15.65 0.60
CA LEU A 542 -0.94 15.93 0.10
C LEU A 542 -1.39 17.35 0.48
N ASP A 543 -1.01 17.84 1.66
CA ASP A 543 -1.23 19.23 2.08
C ASP A 543 -0.50 20.26 1.20
N SER A 544 0.59 19.86 0.54
CA SER A 544 1.37 20.78 -0.29
C SER A 544 0.92 20.82 -1.75
N VAL A 545 0.11 19.85 -2.23
CA VAL A 545 -0.32 19.71 -3.64
C VAL A 545 -0.82 21.04 -4.22
N GLY A 546 -1.68 21.77 -3.50
CA GLY A 546 -2.23 23.05 -3.95
C GLY A 546 -1.24 24.22 -3.98
N TYR A 547 -0.02 24.04 -3.48
CA TYR A 547 0.99 25.09 -3.35
C TYR A 547 2.15 24.96 -4.34
N TRP A 548 2.65 23.74 -4.58
CA TRP A 548 3.84 23.53 -5.41
C TRP A 548 3.55 23.06 -6.84
N LEU A 549 2.39 22.42 -7.09
CA LEU A 549 1.92 22.12 -8.45
C LEU A 549 1.20 23.32 -9.06
N SER A 550 1.89 24.46 -9.04
CA SER A 550 1.44 25.78 -9.48
C SER A 550 1.71 26.07 -10.96
N PHE A 551 1.81 25.01 -11.76
CA PHE A 551 2.05 25.05 -13.19
C PHE A 551 1.23 23.97 -13.91
N ASP A 552 0.94 24.24 -15.18
CA ASP A 552 0.22 23.32 -16.08
C ASP A 552 1.00 22.00 -16.24
N ARG A 553 0.30 20.87 -16.23
CA ARG A 553 0.90 19.52 -16.35
C ARG A 553 -0.01 18.49 -17.01
N GLN A 554 -1.04 18.96 -17.72
CA GLN A 554 -2.02 18.12 -18.40
C GLN A 554 -1.34 17.12 -19.35
N LEU A 555 -1.81 15.87 -19.32
CA LEU A 555 -1.36 14.82 -20.23
C LEU A 555 -2.01 14.98 -21.61
N SER A 556 -1.28 14.62 -22.66
CA SER A 556 -1.88 14.35 -23.97
C SER A 556 -2.48 12.95 -23.98
N LEU A 557 -3.72 12.81 -24.47
CA LEU A 557 -4.39 11.52 -24.63
C LEU A 557 -4.36 10.98 -26.06
N GLN A 558 -3.66 11.64 -26.99
CA GLN A 558 -3.66 11.25 -28.40
C GLN A 558 -3.27 9.78 -28.61
N ARG A 559 -2.29 9.27 -27.85
CA ARG A 559 -1.89 7.86 -27.93
C ARG A 559 -2.96 6.94 -27.36
N LEU A 560 -3.57 7.28 -26.22
CA LEU A 560 -4.68 6.51 -25.65
C LEU A 560 -5.83 6.37 -26.66
N ARG A 561 -6.17 7.47 -27.37
CA ARG A 561 -7.18 7.44 -28.43
C ARG A 561 -6.75 6.61 -29.63
N SER A 562 -5.50 6.71 -30.07
CA SER A 562 -5.00 5.95 -31.23
C SER A 562 -4.92 4.45 -30.99
N VAL A 563 -4.76 4.00 -29.73
CA VAL A 563 -4.85 2.56 -29.37
C VAL A 563 -6.30 2.07 -29.18
N GLY A 564 -7.29 2.93 -29.41
CA GLY A 564 -8.71 2.58 -29.48
C GLY A 564 -9.52 2.78 -28.20
N PHE A 565 -8.93 3.32 -27.12
CA PHE A 565 -9.67 3.65 -25.91
C PHE A 565 -10.27 5.06 -26.04
N THR A 566 -11.58 5.14 -26.21
CA THR A 566 -12.30 6.40 -26.50
C THR A 566 -13.28 6.81 -25.41
N GLU A 567 -13.42 6.02 -24.35
CA GLU A 567 -14.27 6.38 -23.21
C GLU A 567 -13.74 7.65 -22.55
N GLU A 568 -14.68 8.54 -22.22
CA GLU A 568 -14.46 9.77 -21.47
C GLU A 568 -15.47 9.91 -20.34
N ARG A 569 -15.10 10.63 -19.29
CA ARG A 569 -15.94 10.91 -18.14
C ARG A 569 -15.68 12.31 -17.59
N ASP A 570 -16.68 12.91 -16.97
CA ASP A 570 -16.46 14.09 -16.12
C ASP A 570 -15.61 13.71 -14.90
N PRO A 571 -14.45 14.36 -14.68
CA PRO A 571 -13.63 14.12 -13.50
C PRO A 571 -14.37 14.27 -12.16
N VAL A 572 -15.34 15.19 -12.05
CA VAL A 572 -16.09 15.42 -10.80
C VAL A 572 -16.77 14.12 -10.35
N GLU A 573 -17.38 13.39 -11.27
CA GLU A 573 -18.07 12.14 -10.94
C GLU A 573 -17.15 11.11 -10.27
N GLY A 574 -15.88 11.03 -10.71
CA GLY A 574 -14.89 10.13 -10.11
C GLY A 574 -14.59 10.47 -8.65
N TRP A 575 -14.56 11.75 -8.30
CA TRP A 575 -14.40 12.20 -6.91
C TRP A 575 -15.61 11.86 -6.06
N LEU A 576 -16.82 12.15 -6.55
CA LEU A 576 -18.05 11.92 -5.80
C LEU A 576 -18.27 10.43 -5.54
N GLU A 577 -17.95 9.56 -6.50
CA GLU A 577 -17.98 8.11 -6.30
C GLU A 577 -16.95 7.63 -5.27
N ALA A 578 -15.74 8.21 -5.27
CA ALA A 578 -14.75 7.90 -4.24
C ALA A 578 -15.25 8.31 -2.85
N PHE A 579 -15.84 9.50 -2.73
CA PHE A 579 -16.42 9.99 -1.47
C PHE A 579 -17.55 9.09 -0.98
N GLU A 580 -18.45 8.66 -1.86
CA GLU A 580 -19.52 7.74 -1.47
C GLU A 580 -18.97 6.40 -0.98
N LYS A 581 -17.96 5.83 -1.67
CA LYS A 581 -17.30 4.60 -1.19
C LYS A 581 -16.60 4.78 0.16
N PHE A 582 -15.96 5.93 0.41
CA PHE A 582 -15.40 6.23 1.73
C PHE A 582 -16.48 6.31 2.82
N ARG A 583 -17.66 6.86 2.49
CA ARG A 583 -18.81 6.92 3.40
C ARG A 583 -19.37 5.53 3.68
N GLU A 584 -19.61 4.73 2.65
CA GLU A 584 -20.04 3.32 2.78
C GLU A 584 -19.06 2.50 3.63
N ALA A 585 -17.76 2.79 3.50
CA ALA A 585 -16.71 2.14 4.27
C ALA A 585 -16.56 2.67 5.71
N GLY A 586 -17.28 3.71 6.12
CA GLY A 586 -17.15 4.34 7.44
C GLY A 586 -15.80 5.03 7.65
N ILE A 587 -15.19 5.52 6.57
CA ILE A 587 -13.91 6.24 6.55
C ILE A 587 -14.10 7.76 6.61
N ILE A 588 -15.32 8.22 6.35
CA ILE A 588 -15.81 9.60 6.56
C ILE A 588 -17.20 9.56 7.20
N LEU A 589 -17.73 10.73 7.60
CA LEU A 589 -19.04 10.90 8.26
C LEU A 589 -20.26 10.79 7.32
#